data_AF-A0A2P6C9W2-F1
#
_entry.id   AF-A0A2P6C9W2-F1
#
_cell.length_a   1.000
_cell.length_b   1.000
_cell.length_c   1.000
_cell.angle_alpha   90.00
_cell.angle_beta   90.00
_cell.angle_gamma   90.00
#
_symmetry.space_group_name_H-M   'P 1'
#
loop_
_entity.id
_entity.type
_entity.pdbx_description
1 polymer ?
#
loop_
_entity_poly.entity_id
_entity_poly.type
_entity_poly.pdbx_seq_one_letter_code
_entity_poly.pdbx_strand_id
1 'polypeptide(L)'
;MARKFKSGDWVRVKGKLIAPKMQVLKYVQKKDSVLGLFDYDSYLECVWYKNGERKSKVYHQNKLTKTIETGGLFKTFLTTPSLSLTQNLK
;
A
#
# COMPACT_ATOMS: atom_id res chain seq x y z
N MET A 1 -14.18 13.47 -13.22
CA MET A 1 -14.59 13.30 -11.81
C MET A 1 -13.58 12.37 -11.13
N ALA A 2 -12.84 12.85 -10.12
CA ALA A 2 -11.86 12.00 -9.44
C ALA A 2 -12.61 10.92 -8.62
N ARG A 3 -12.30 9.65 -8.87
CA ARG A 3 -12.96 8.54 -8.18
C ARG A 3 -12.50 8.54 -6.72
N LYS A 4 -13.42 8.71 -5.76
CA LYS A 4 -13.12 8.56 -4.32
C LYS A 4 -12.55 7.16 -4.05
N PHE A 5 -11.64 7.06 -3.09
CA PHE A 5 -11.07 5.78 -2.68
C PHE A 5 -12.05 5.04 -1.78
N LYS A 6 -12.10 3.71 -1.91
CA LYS A 6 -12.89 2.86 -1.02
C LYS A 6 -11.98 2.18 0.00
N SER A 7 -12.54 1.81 1.15
CA SER A 7 -11.84 0.92 2.08
C SER A 7 -11.46 -0.37 1.34
N GLY A 8 -10.23 -0.84 1.56
CA GLY A 8 -9.66 -1.99 0.86
C GLY A 8 -8.94 -1.66 -0.45
N ASP A 9 -9.07 -0.44 -0.99
CA ASP A 9 -8.33 -0.04 -2.20
C ASP A 9 -6.82 -0.04 -1.94
N TRP A 10 -6.07 -0.57 -2.91
CA TRP A 10 -4.61 -0.48 -2.91
C TRP A 10 -4.15 0.83 -3.54
N VAL A 11 -3.30 1.55 -2.82
CA VAL A 11 -2.80 2.88 -3.19
C VAL A 11 -1.29 2.99 -2.97
N ARG A 12 -0.68 3.95 -3.68
CA ARG A 12 0.71 4.39 -3.46
C ARG A 12 0.78 5.90 -3.40
N VAL A 13 1.82 6.43 -2.76
CA VAL A 13 2.10 7.88 -2.77
C VAL A 13 2.53 8.30 -4.17
N LYS A 14 1.82 9.26 -4.76
CA LYS A 14 2.14 9.83 -6.07
C LYS A 14 3.51 10.51 -6.04
N GLY A 15 4.29 10.34 -7.11
CA GLY A 15 5.60 10.98 -7.27
C GLY A 15 6.75 10.34 -6.49
N LYS A 16 6.51 9.21 -5.79
CA LYS A 16 7.57 8.45 -5.13
C LYS A 16 7.74 7.07 -5.79
N LEU A 17 8.92 6.83 -6.35
CA LEU A 17 9.27 5.55 -6.99
C LEU A 17 9.35 4.40 -5.99
N ILE A 18 9.85 4.67 -4.78
CA ILE A 18 10.10 3.66 -3.73
C ILE A 18 9.00 3.68 -2.65
N ALA A 19 7.80 4.15 -2.98
CA ALA A 19 6.71 4.16 -2.01
C ALA A 19 6.18 2.73 -1.77
N PRO A 20 6.01 2.31 -0.50
CA PRO A 20 5.35 1.04 -0.22
C PRO A 20 3.91 1.08 -0.72
N LYS A 21 3.42 -0.09 -1.13
CA LYS A 21 2.01 -0.28 -1.46
C LYS A 21 1.21 -0.33 -0.16
N MET A 22 0.13 0.45 -0.10
CA MET A 22 -0.68 0.61 1.10
C MET A 22 -2.13 0.28 0.79
N GLN A 23 -2.86 -0.19 1.78
CA GLN A 23 -4.30 -0.41 1.71
C GLN A 23 -5.03 0.73 2.42
N VAL A 24 -6.08 1.25 1.79
CA VAL A 24 -6.95 2.27 2.38
C VAL A 24 -7.80 1.62 3.48
N LEU A 25 -7.75 2.16 4.69
CA LEU A 25 -8.57 1.71 5.82
C LEU A 25 -9.88 2.49 5.86
N LYS A 26 -9.81 3.81 6.02
CA LYS A 26 -10.98 4.69 6.15
C LYS A 26 -10.61 6.15 5.88
N TYR A 27 -11.63 6.97 5.66
CA TYR A 27 -11.49 8.43 5.76
C TYR A 27 -11.35 8.83 7.23
N VAL A 28 -10.50 9.81 7.48
CA VAL A 28 -10.24 10.34 8.82
C VAL A 28 -10.46 11.83 8.84
N GLN A 29 -11.04 12.29 9.94
CA GLN A 29 -11.27 13.70 10.17
C GLN A 29 -9.94 14.35 10.51
N LYS A 30 -9.60 15.42 9.79
CA LYS A 30 -8.45 16.24 10.14
C LYS A 30 -8.93 17.66 10.37
N LYS A 31 -8.62 18.18 11.56
CA LYS A 31 -8.84 19.60 11.86
C LYS A 31 -7.82 20.41 11.05
N ASP A 32 -8.33 21.33 10.24
CA ASP A 32 -7.48 22.28 9.54
C ASP A 32 -6.98 23.32 10.55
N SER A 33 -5.66 23.38 10.75
CA SER A 33 -5.05 24.27 11.74
C SER A 33 -5.21 25.75 11.40
N VAL A 34 -5.55 26.08 10.14
CA VAL A 34 -5.68 27.47 9.69
C VAL A 34 -7.13 27.96 9.80
N LEU A 35 -8.10 27.14 9.42
CA LEU A 35 -9.53 27.54 9.37
C LEU A 35 -10.36 27.02 10.56
N GLY A 36 -9.79 26.14 11.40
CA GLY A 36 -10.51 25.52 12.52
C GLY A 36 -11.62 24.54 12.10
N LEU A 37 -11.85 24.39 10.79
CA LEU A 37 -12.83 23.50 10.18
C LEU A 37 -12.32 22.06 10.17
N PHE A 38 -13.24 21.11 10.31
CA PHE A 38 -12.93 19.69 10.17
C PHE A 38 -13.11 19.28 8.71
N ASP A 39 -12.03 18.79 8.09
CA ASP A 39 -12.11 18.12 6.79
C ASP A 39 -12.34 16.61 7.03
N TYR A 40 -13.52 16.14 6.64
CA TYR A 40 -13.98 14.76 6.82
C TYR A 40 -13.66 13.87 5.61
N ASP A 41 -13.38 14.46 4.45
CA ASP A 41 -13.55 13.82 3.15
C ASP A 41 -12.26 13.80 2.31
N SER A 42 -11.22 14.51 2.73
CA SER A 42 -9.97 14.59 1.96
C SER A 42 -8.84 13.73 2.50
N TYR A 43 -8.91 13.28 3.76
CA TYR A 43 -7.83 12.54 4.41
C TYR A 43 -8.16 11.07 4.61
N LEU A 44 -7.20 10.22 4.28
CA LEU A 44 -7.33 8.77 4.28
C LEU A 44 -6.27 8.16 5.16
N GLU A 45 -6.68 7.31 6.09
CA GLU A 45 -5.79 6.43 6.81
C GLU A 45 -5.44 5.23 5.94
N CYS A 46 -4.15 5.05 5.68
CA CYS A 46 -3.61 3.96 4.89
C CYS A 46 -2.72 3.09 5.77
N VAL A 47 -2.78 1.78 5.55
CA VAL A 47 -1.98 0.79 6.28
C VAL A 47 -1.14 -0.04 5.34
N TRP A 48 0.04 -0.46 5.79
CA TRP A 48 0.88 -1.40 5.09
C TRP A 48 1.68 -2.22 6.09
N TYR A 49 2.25 -3.33 5.62
CA TYR A 49 3.07 -4.20 6.44
C TYR A 49 4.53 -4.08 6.00
N LYS A 50 5.43 -4.02 6.98
CA LYS A 50 6.87 -4.12 6.74
C LYS A 50 7.46 -5.01 7.82
N ASN A 51 8.07 -6.12 7.44
CA ASN A 51 8.68 -7.10 8.35
C ASN A 51 7.69 -7.62 9.42
N GLY A 52 6.44 -7.91 9.04
CA GLY A 52 5.40 -8.37 9.98
C GLY A 52 4.76 -7.27 10.83
N GLU A 53 5.35 -6.08 10.90
CA GLU A 53 4.78 -4.94 11.62
C GLU A 53 3.76 -4.20 10.76
N ARG A 54 2.59 -3.92 11.35
CA ARG A 54 1.57 -3.07 10.73
C ARG A 54 1.94 -1.60 10.95
N LYS A 55 2.12 -0.87 9.86
CA LYS A 55 2.33 0.58 9.86
C LYS A 55 1.07 1.26 9.34
N SER A 56 0.72 2.40 9.95
CA SER A 56 -0.39 3.25 9.51
C SER A 56 0.10 4.68 9.29
N LYS A 57 -0.49 5.36 8.31
CA LYS A 57 -0.24 6.78 8.06
C LYS A 57 -1.41 7.43 7.34
N VAL A 58 -1.65 8.70 7.67
CA VAL A 58 -2.70 9.51 7.07
C VAL A 58 -2.14 10.29 5.88
N TYR A 59 -2.85 10.24 4.76
CA TYR A 59 -2.52 10.95 3.53
C TYR A 59 -3.71 11.74 3.01
N HIS A 60 -3.43 12.84 2.33
CA HIS A 60 -4.44 13.55 1.56
C HIS A 60 -4.73 12.77 0.26
N GLN A 61 -5.99 12.66 -0.15
CA GLN A 61 -6.42 11.88 -1.31
C GLN A 61 -5.65 12.23 -2.60
N ASN A 62 -5.41 13.52 -2.87
CA ASN A 62 -4.65 13.99 -4.04
C ASN A 62 -3.18 13.54 -4.06
N LYS A 63 -2.62 13.11 -2.93
CA LYS A 63 -1.25 12.59 -2.84
C LYS A 63 -1.19 11.08 -3.10
N LEU A 64 -2.33 10.42 -3.30
CA LEU A 64 -2.43 8.99 -3.55
C LEU A 64 -2.80 8.71 -5.00
N THR A 65 -2.34 7.57 -5.50
CA THR A 65 -2.78 7.01 -6.78
C THR A 65 -3.23 5.58 -6.56
N LYS A 66 -4.33 5.18 -7.22
CA LYS A 66 -4.84 3.81 -7.16
C LYS A 66 -3.89 2.89 -7.93
N THR A 67 -3.55 1.75 -7.34
CA THR A 67 -2.78 0.71 -8.02
C THR A 67 -3.71 -0.42 -8.47
N ILE A 68 -3.63 -0.79 -9.74
CA ILE A 68 -4.51 -1.79 -10.38
C ILE A 68 -4.18 -3.21 -9.91
N GLU A 69 -2.93 -3.45 -9.48
CA GLU A 69 -2.50 -4.71 -8.89
C GLU A 69 -3.30 -4.98 -7.60
N THR A 70 -4.36 -5.77 -7.70
CA THR A 70 -5.15 -6.20 -6.55
C THR A 70 -4.46 -7.43 -5.98
N GLY A 71 -3.93 -7.30 -4.76
CA GLY A 71 -3.24 -8.40 -4.08
C GLY A 71 -1.73 -8.36 -4.24
N GLY A 72 -1.04 -8.01 -3.15
CA GLY A 72 0.26 -8.61 -2.93
C GLY A 72 0.01 -10.09 -2.65
N LEU A 73 0.12 -10.94 -3.67
CA LEU A 73 0.55 -12.30 -3.42
C LEU A 73 1.97 -12.17 -2.90
N PHE A 74 2.12 -12.39 -1.59
CA PHE A 74 3.40 -12.70 -1.00
C PHE A 74 4.14 -13.65 -1.95
N LYS A 75 5.30 -13.25 -2.47
CA LYS A 75 6.27 -14.20 -2.99
C LYS A 75 6.87 -14.93 -1.79
N THR A 76 6.13 -15.87 -1.19
CA THR A 76 6.78 -17.06 -0.66
C THR A 76 7.37 -17.82 -1.87
N PHE A 77 8.45 -18.55 -1.67
CA PHE A 77 9.21 -19.29 -2.69
C PHE A 77 10.24 -18.48 -3.49
N LEU A 78 11.33 -18.09 -2.81
CA LEU A 78 12.65 -18.41 -3.34
C LEU A 78 13.15 -19.67 -2.62
N THR A 79 12.49 -20.80 -2.86
CA THR A 79 13.18 -22.09 -2.75
C THR A 79 14.12 -22.13 -3.95
N THR A 80 15.41 -22.03 -3.66
CA THR A 80 16.48 -22.38 -4.59
C THR A 80 16.13 -23.68 -5.31
N PRO A 81 16.14 -23.75 -6.65
CA PRO A 81 16.14 -25.04 -7.30
C PRO A 81 17.48 -25.69 -6.99
N SER A 82 17.51 -26.65 -6.06
CA SER A 82 18.67 -27.53 -5.91
C SER A 82 18.73 -28.41 -7.17
N LEU A 83 19.50 -27.97 -8.16
CA LEU A 83 19.94 -28.81 -9.26
C LEU A 83 20.92 -29.85 -8.70
N SER A 84 20.39 -30.94 -8.16
CA SER A 84 21.19 -32.15 -7.90
C SER A 84 21.43 -32.85 -9.24
N LEU A 85 22.51 -32.47 -9.90
CA LEU A 85 22.98 -33.12 -11.12
C LEU A 85 23.64 -34.45 -10.72
N THR A 86 22.87 -35.53 -10.72
CA THR A 86 23.41 -36.89 -10.67
C THR A 86 23.54 -37.39 -12.10
N GLN A 87 24.72 -37.25 -12.69
CA GLN A 87 25.11 -38.03 -13.85
C GLN A 87 26.07 -39.12 -13.37
N ASN A 88 25.51 -40.32 -13.23
CA ASN A 88 26.28 -41.55 -13.26
C ASN A 88 26.85 -41.69 -14.68
N LEU A 89 28.17 -41.81 -14.80
CA LEU A 89 28.80 -42.38 -15.98
C LEU A 89 29.72 -43.51 -15.51
N LYS A 90 29.39 -44.69 -16.03
CA LYS A 90 30.06 -45.97 -15.91
C LYS A 90 31.21 -46.04 -16.90
#